data_AF-A0A662UAY6-F1
#
_entry.id   AF-A0A662UAY6-F1
#
_cell.length_a   1.000
_cell.length_b   1.000
_cell.length_c   1.000
_cell.angle_alpha   90.00
_cell.angle_beta   90.00
_cell.angle_gamma   90.00
#
_symmetry.space_group_name_H-M   'P 1'
#
loop_
_entity.id
_entity.type
_entity.pdbx_description
1 polymer ?
#
loop_
_entity_poly.entity_id
_entity_poly.type
_entity_poly.pdbx_seq_one_letter_code
_entity_poly.pdbx_strand_id
1 'polypeptide(L)'
;MLEDYFARLSYVLAQGSRISEVLVVSPMTSIWSLYSPLNTSKAKKIEENFFKLLKSLVRNHVDFELGDEMIISKYGRVEGDEFIVAKVRYKAVVLPRMSNITGAVLELLKQFIEAGGTVVVVGGVPRYVDGAESSKAEEVLAKAHVVDSEEKAVELLKRLDAEVVVESDDSEGNVLTHARRDGDTLIIFTVNVDRANSYNVKIEARGSYRIELWNPLTGGIEEYPGEYENGRTLLETKLRPVESK
;
A
#
# COMPACT_ATOMS: atom_id res chain seq x y z
N MET A 1 -27.57 -10.95 -14.29
CA MET A 1 -27.64 -10.10 -13.08
C MET A 1 -26.30 -10.09 -12.35
N LEU A 2 -25.78 -11.25 -11.92
CA LEU A 2 -24.46 -11.33 -11.28
C LEU A 2 -23.33 -11.14 -12.30
N GLU A 3 -23.54 -11.63 -13.52
CA GLU A 3 -22.64 -11.49 -14.66
C GLU A 3 -22.50 -10.02 -15.06
N ASP A 4 -23.63 -9.30 -15.13
CA ASP A 4 -23.66 -7.86 -15.44
C ASP A 4 -22.96 -7.04 -14.35
N TYR A 5 -23.16 -7.41 -13.08
CA TYR A 5 -22.46 -6.82 -11.96
C TYR A 5 -20.94 -6.95 -12.11
N PHE A 6 -20.44 -8.17 -12.35
CA PHE A 6 -19.01 -8.40 -12.52
C PHE A 6 -18.46 -7.74 -13.78
N ALA A 7 -19.24 -7.69 -14.87
CA ALA A 7 -18.85 -7.02 -16.10
C ALA A 7 -18.68 -5.50 -15.90
N ARG A 8 -19.66 -4.84 -15.27
CA ARG A 8 -19.59 -3.40 -14.95
C ARG A 8 -18.44 -3.09 -14.00
N LEU A 9 -18.32 -3.86 -12.92
CA LEU A 9 -17.26 -3.68 -11.94
C LEU A 9 -15.87 -3.89 -12.58
N SER A 10 -15.69 -4.94 -13.37
CA SER A 10 -14.42 -5.19 -14.07
C SER A 10 -14.09 -4.10 -15.08
N TYR A 11 -15.09 -3.57 -15.78
CA TYR A 11 -14.90 -2.46 -16.72
C TYR A 11 -14.40 -1.21 -15.99
N VAL A 12 -15.08 -0.80 -14.91
CA VAL A 12 -14.72 0.38 -14.10
C VAL A 12 -13.34 0.20 -13.45
N LEU A 13 -13.07 -0.97 -12.87
CA LEU A 13 -11.78 -1.27 -12.21
C LEU A 13 -10.61 -1.50 -13.17
N ALA A 14 -10.85 -1.55 -14.48
CA ALA A 14 -9.81 -1.61 -15.51
C ALA A 14 -9.40 -0.23 -16.05
N GLN A 15 -10.18 0.82 -15.79
CA GLN A 15 -9.91 2.17 -16.31
C GLN A 15 -8.72 2.82 -15.59
N GLY A 16 -7.98 3.66 -16.29
CA GLY A 16 -6.90 4.44 -15.70
C GLY A 16 -5.81 3.62 -14.99
N SER A 17 -5.12 4.25 -14.04
CA SER A 17 -4.03 3.66 -13.25
C SER A 17 -4.42 3.51 -11.78
N ARG A 18 -3.92 2.44 -11.13
CA ARG A 18 -4.04 2.26 -9.68
C ARG A 18 -3.36 3.43 -8.95
N ILE A 19 -3.99 3.93 -7.90
CA ILE A 19 -3.38 4.86 -6.96
C ILE A 19 -2.88 4.02 -5.78
N SER A 20 -1.57 3.91 -5.63
CA SER A 20 -0.90 3.32 -4.47
C SER A 20 0.44 3.99 -4.30
N GLU A 21 0.64 4.67 -3.17
CA GLU A 21 1.79 5.56 -2.95
C GLU A 21 2.83 4.94 -2.01
N VAL A 22 2.62 3.70 -1.58
CA VAL A 22 3.52 2.94 -0.69
C VAL A 22 3.97 1.66 -1.38
N LEU A 23 5.28 1.46 -1.45
CA LEU A 23 5.88 0.21 -1.94
C LEU A 23 6.41 -0.61 -0.76
N VAL A 24 5.93 -1.84 -0.57
CA VAL A 24 6.50 -2.76 0.42
C VAL A 24 7.44 -3.72 -0.28
N VAL A 25 8.73 -3.67 0.03
CA VAL A 25 9.71 -4.60 -0.55
C VAL A 25 9.45 -6.01 -0.03
N SER A 26 9.34 -6.95 -0.96
CA SER A 26 9.10 -8.36 -0.63
C SER A 26 10.38 -9.00 -0.06
N PRO A 27 10.33 -9.69 1.10
CA PRO A 27 11.51 -10.26 1.73
C PRO A 27 11.95 -11.59 1.10
N MET A 28 11.62 -11.84 -0.17
CA MET A 28 11.83 -13.14 -0.84
C MET A 28 13.30 -13.56 -0.83
N THR A 29 14.25 -12.65 -1.01
CA THR A 29 15.68 -12.98 -0.96
C THR A 29 16.10 -13.51 0.42
N SER A 30 15.50 -12.97 1.49
CA SER A 30 15.70 -13.45 2.86
C SER A 30 15.05 -14.82 3.10
N ILE A 31 13.84 -15.03 2.59
CA ILE A 31 13.13 -16.32 2.69
C ILE A 31 13.95 -17.41 1.97
N TRP A 32 14.38 -17.17 0.74
CA TRP A 32 15.19 -18.13 -0.02
C TRP A 32 16.55 -18.42 0.63
N SER A 33 17.20 -17.39 1.20
CA SER A 33 18.49 -17.56 1.88
C SER A 33 18.41 -18.41 3.16
N LEU A 34 17.23 -18.44 3.81
CA LEU A 34 17.02 -19.16 5.07
C LEU A 34 16.20 -20.45 4.90
N TYR A 35 15.69 -20.73 3.71
CA TYR A 35 14.90 -21.92 3.44
C TYR A 35 15.78 -23.18 3.49
N SER A 36 15.32 -24.17 4.25
CA SER A 36 15.89 -25.51 4.23
C SER A 36 14.75 -26.53 4.33
N PRO A 37 14.73 -27.59 3.49
CA PRO A 37 13.72 -28.64 3.60
C PRO A 37 13.81 -29.39 4.95
N LEU A 38 14.96 -29.34 5.62
CA LEU A 38 15.17 -29.95 6.93
C LEU A 38 14.67 -29.07 8.09
N ASN A 39 14.62 -27.75 7.88
CA ASN A 39 14.14 -26.80 8.88
C ASN A 39 13.60 -25.52 8.23
N THR A 40 12.27 -25.42 8.15
CA THR A 40 11.57 -24.27 7.55
C THR A 40 11.27 -23.15 8.54
N SER A 41 11.57 -23.31 9.84
CA SER A 41 11.15 -22.39 10.90
C SER A 41 11.61 -20.95 10.69
N LYS A 42 12.85 -20.75 10.22
CA LYS A 42 13.41 -19.41 9.96
C LYS A 42 12.69 -18.69 8.83
N ALA A 43 12.48 -19.38 7.70
CA ALA A 43 11.76 -18.86 6.55
C ALA A 43 10.29 -18.54 6.92
N LYS A 44 9.62 -19.45 7.63
CA LYS A 44 8.26 -19.24 8.16
C LYS A 44 8.18 -18.02 9.07
N LYS A 45 9.20 -17.78 9.90
CA LYS A 45 9.17 -16.62 10.80
C LYS A 45 9.22 -15.29 10.05
N ILE A 46 10.00 -15.21 8.97
CA ILE A 46 10.04 -14.02 8.10
C ILE A 46 8.68 -13.85 7.40
N GLU A 47 8.11 -14.92 6.87
CA GLU A 47 6.80 -14.92 6.24
C GLU A 47 5.69 -14.46 7.19
N GLU A 48 5.63 -15.00 8.42
CA GLU A 48 4.67 -14.58 9.45
C GLU A 48 4.79 -13.09 9.78
N ASN A 49 6.01 -12.60 9.96
CA ASN A 49 6.26 -11.18 10.25
C ASN A 49 5.85 -10.29 9.06
N PHE A 50 6.13 -10.73 7.83
CA PHE A 50 5.72 -10.04 6.62
C PHE A 50 4.20 -9.93 6.51
N PHE A 51 3.47 -11.04 6.69
CA PHE A 51 2.01 -11.02 6.72
C PHE A 51 1.44 -10.19 7.86
N LYS A 52 2.12 -10.13 9.02
CA LYS A 52 1.72 -9.25 10.12
C LYS A 52 1.77 -7.77 9.68
N LEU A 53 2.84 -7.36 9.01
CA LEU A 53 2.95 -6.01 8.43
C LEU A 53 1.83 -5.74 7.42
N LEU A 54 1.65 -6.64 6.43
CA LEU A 54 0.63 -6.44 5.39
C LEU A 54 -0.77 -6.30 5.99
N LYS A 55 -1.13 -7.16 6.95
CA LYS A 55 -2.41 -7.07 7.66
C LYS A 55 -2.55 -5.77 8.44
N SER A 56 -1.48 -5.30 9.09
CA SER A 56 -1.50 -4.02 9.81
C SER A 56 -1.78 -2.84 8.87
N LEU A 57 -1.15 -2.82 7.70
CA LEU A 57 -1.37 -1.80 6.67
C LEU A 57 -2.81 -1.82 6.15
N VAL A 58 -3.34 -3.01 5.79
CA VAL A 58 -4.73 -3.18 5.32
C VAL A 58 -5.73 -2.73 6.39
N ARG A 59 -5.58 -3.18 7.64
CA ARG A 59 -6.46 -2.79 8.77
C ARG A 59 -6.50 -1.29 9.01
N ASN A 60 -5.49 -0.56 8.55
CA ASN A 60 -5.34 0.86 8.77
C ASN A 60 -5.51 1.69 7.48
N HIS A 61 -6.03 1.10 6.40
CA HIS A 61 -6.25 1.76 5.12
C HIS A 61 -5.01 2.39 4.49
N VAL A 62 -3.82 1.85 4.80
CA VAL A 62 -2.60 2.20 4.10
C VAL A 62 -2.51 1.27 2.89
N ASP A 63 -2.93 1.75 1.72
CA ASP A 63 -2.82 0.99 0.47
C ASP A 63 -1.36 0.86 0.04
N PHE A 64 -1.00 -0.29 -0.53
CA PHE A 64 0.38 -0.59 -0.92
C PHE A 64 0.45 -1.57 -2.09
N GLU A 65 1.57 -1.54 -2.80
CA GLU A 65 1.98 -2.59 -3.73
C GLU A 65 3.21 -3.35 -3.22
N LEU A 66 3.36 -4.59 -3.67
CA LEU A 66 4.53 -5.42 -3.33
C LEU A 66 5.65 -5.22 -4.36
N GLY A 67 6.83 -4.87 -3.88
CA GLY A 67 8.03 -4.66 -4.68
C GLY A 67 8.92 -5.91 -4.69
N ASP A 68 9.01 -6.58 -5.84
CA ASP A 68 10.01 -7.62 -6.06
C ASP A 68 11.37 -6.98 -6.37
N GLU A 69 12.43 -7.44 -5.69
CA GLU A 69 13.77 -6.85 -5.81
C GLU A 69 14.35 -6.97 -7.23
N MET A 70 14.01 -8.01 -8.01
CA MET A 70 14.46 -8.13 -9.40
C MET A 70 13.73 -7.15 -10.32
N ILE A 71 12.42 -6.96 -10.11
CA ILE A 71 11.63 -5.96 -10.86
C ILE A 71 12.13 -4.55 -10.54
N ILE A 72 12.34 -4.24 -9.26
CA ILE A 72 12.92 -2.96 -8.82
C ILE A 72 14.30 -2.76 -9.43
N SER A 73 15.17 -3.77 -9.40
CA SER A 73 16.53 -3.65 -9.99
C SER A 73 16.50 -3.34 -11.48
N LYS A 74 15.49 -3.83 -12.21
CA LYS A 74 15.38 -3.66 -13.66
C LYS A 74 14.67 -2.38 -14.08
N TYR A 75 13.64 -1.97 -13.35
CA TYR A 75 12.75 -0.87 -13.75
C TYR A 75 12.65 0.25 -12.70
N GLY A 76 13.42 0.14 -11.62
CA GLY A 76 13.48 1.08 -10.52
C GLY A 76 14.33 2.30 -10.85
N ARG A 77 13.87 3.47 -10.44
CA ARG A 77 14.60 4.73 -10.50
C ARG A 77 14.06 5.72 -9.47
N VAL A 78 14.79 6.79 -9.23
CA VAL A 78 14.36 7.90 -8.36
C VAL A 78 14.24 9.15 -9.22
N GLU A 79 13.10 9.85 -9.15
CA GLU A 79 12.89 11.16 -9.77
C GLU A 79 12.37 12.12 -8.68
N GLY A 80 13.16 13.14 -8.32
CA GLY A 80 12.81 13.99 -7.18
C GLY A 80 12.69 13.18 -5.88
N ASP A 81 11.65 13.43 -5.10
CA ASP A 81 11.31 12.72 -3.87
C ASP A 81 10.39 11.52 -4.07
N GLU A 82 10.32 10.97 -5.30
CA GLU A 82 9.52 9.79 -5.65
C GLU A 82 10.38 8.58 -6.02
N PHE A 83 10.02 7.42 -5.48
CA PHE A 83 10.57 6.12 -5.88
C PHE A 83 9.70 5.54 -6.99
N ILE A 84 10.28 5.20 -8.12
CA ILE A 84 9.50 4.77 -9.30
C ILE A 84 9.87 3.35 -9.67
N VAL A 85 8.87 2.49 -9.84
CA VAL A 85 9.03 1.16 -10.43
C VAL A 85 8.17 1.08 -11.69
N ALA A 86 8.81 0.95 -12.84
CA ALA A 86 8.15 1.03 -14.14
C ALA A 86 7.34 2.34 -14.29
N LYS A 87 6.00 2.26 -14.19
CA LYS A 87 5.06 3.37 -14.36
C LYS A 87 4.44 3.88 -13.05
N VAL A 88 4.73 3.23 -11.93
CA VAL A 88 4.11 3.56 -10.63
C VAL A 88 5.09 4.38 -9.80
N ARG A 89 4.57 5.43 -9.15
CA ARG A 89 5.32 6.39 -8.33
C ARG A 89 4.93 6.18 -6.87
N TYR A 90 5.90 6.03 -6.00
CA TYR A 90 5.71 5.80 -4.57
C TYR A 90 6.36 6.92 -3.77
N LYS A 91 5.61 7.44 -2.79
CA LYS A 91 6.06 8.44 -1.82
C LYS A 91 6.81 7.82 -0.64
N ALA A 92 6.59 6.54 -0.39
CA ALA A 92 7.31 5.80 0.63
C ALA A 92 7.68 4.38 0.20
N VAL A 93 8.82 3.91 0.70
CA VAL A 93 9.25 2.51 0.58
C VAL A 93 9.36 1.91 1.97
N VAL A 94 8.73 0.75 2.16
CA VAL A 94 8.73 0.00 3.42
C VAL A 94 9.59 -1.25 3.26
N LEU A 95 10.60 -1.38 4.13
CA LEU A 95 11.34 -2.61 4.30
C LEU A 95 10.74 -3.40 5.47
N PRO A 96 10.20 -4.60 5.25
CA PRO A 96 9.75 -5.46 6.34
C PRO A 96 10.94 -6.01 7.12
N ARG A 97 10.67 -6.82 8.15
CA ARG A 97 11.68 -7.62 8.85
C ARG A 97 12.37 -8.56 7.87
N MET A 98 13.51 -8.16 7.35
CA MET A 98 14.28 -8.90 6.34
C MET A 98 15.76 -8.95 6.74
N SER A 99 16.43 -10.06 6.47
CA SER A 99 17.84 -10.25 6.79
C SER A 99 18.77 -9.79 5.67
N ASN A 100 18.32 -9.92 4.43
CA ASN A 100 19.07 -9.68 3.22
C ASN A 100 18.35 -8.69 2.32
N ILE A 101 19.10 -7.78 1.68
CA ILE A 101 18.65 -6.89 0.62
C ILE A 101 19.63 -6.95 -0.56
N THR A 102 19.15 -6.76 -1.78
CA THR A 102 20.02 -6.66 -2.95
C THR A 102 20.75 -5.32 -2.99
N GLY A 103 22.00 -5.32 -3.47
CA GLY A 103 22.80 -4.11 -3.61
C GLY A 103 22.17 -3.07 -4.54
N ALA A 104 21.43 -3.53 -5.56
CA ALA A 104 20.72 -2.68 -6.50
C ALA A 104 19.55 -1.91 -5.85
N VAL A 105 18.71 -2.60 -5.06
CA VAL A 105 17.64 -1.95 -4.30
C VAL A 105 18.23 -1.01 -3.27
N LEU A 106 19.28 -1.41 -2.56
CA LEU A 106 19.93 -0.57 -1.55
C LEU A 106 20.48 0.74 -2.14
N GLU A 107 21.06 0.70 -3.34
CA GLU A 107 21.55 1.91 -4.02
C GLU A 107 20.40 2.85 -4.43
N LEU A 108 19.26 2.31 -4.87
CA LEU A 108 18.06 3.11 -5.15
C LEU A 108 17.48 3.74 -3.87
N LEU A 109 17.45 2.99 -2.76
CA LEU A 109 17.01 3.53 -1.47
C LEU A 109 17.92 4.66 -0.98
N LYS A 110 19.24 4.54 -1.19
CA LYS A 110 20.18 5.61 -0.90
C LYS A 110 19.83 6.89 -1.66
N GLN A 111 19.65 6.79 -2.98
CA GLN A 111 19.27 7.94 -3.81
C GLN A 111 17.93 8.54 -3.38
N PHE A 112 16.96 7.69 -3.06
CA PHE A 112 15.64 8.10 -2.62
C PHE A 112 15.68 8.87 -1.29
N ILE A 113 16.42 8.37 -0.30
CA ILE A 113 16.65 9.03 0.97
C ILE A 113 17.40 10.36 0.77
N GLU A 114 18.43 10.39 -0.08
CA GLU A 114 19.19 11.60 -0.39
C GLU A 114 18.33 12.69 -1.07
N ALA A 115 17.30 12.28 -1.82
CA ALA A 115 16.35 13.18 -2.45
C ALA A 115 15.18 13.61 -1.54
N GLY A 116 15.13 13.14 -0.29
CA GLY A 116 14.08 13.48 0.69
C GLY A 116 12.91 12.50 0.74
N GLY A 117 12.99 11.38 0.02
CA GLY A 117 12.01 10.31 0.04
C GLY A 117 11.91 9.59 1.39
N THR A 118 10.74 9.01 1.67
CA THR A 118 10.46 8.36 2.95
C THR A 118 10.76 6.86 2.89
N VAL A 119 11.75 6.40 3.66
CA VAL A 119 12.01 4.96 3.86
C VAL A 119 11.65 4.56 5.28
N VAL A 120 10.80 3.54 5.43
CA VAL A 120 10.40 2.97 6.73
C VAL A 120 10.94 1.56 6.84
N VAL A 121 11.71 1.27 7.88
CA VAL A 121 12.32 -0.04 8.13
C VAL A 121 11.69 -0.65 9.37
N VAL A 122 11.04 -1.81 9.21
CA VAL A 122 10.31 -2.47 10.31
C VAL A 122 11.17 -3.57 10.92
N GLY A 123 11.48 -3.41 12.20
CA GLY A 123 12.13 -4.42 13.04
C GLY A 123 13.64 -4.58 12.86
N GLY A 124 14.30 -3.61 12.22
CA GLY A 124 15.75 -3.52 12.09
C GLY A 124 16.24 -3.53 10.65
N VAL A 125 17.44 -2.96 10.43
CA VAL A 125 18.07 -2.93 9.11
C VAL A 125 18.58 -4.31 8.69
N PRO A 126 18.57 -4.65 7.39
CA PRO A 126 19.14 -5.90 6.90
C PRO A 126 20.64 -5.99 7.21
N ARG A 127 21.12 -7.17 7.62
CA ARG A 127 22.55 -7.42 7.93
C ARG A 127 23.34 -7.89 6.71
N TYR A 128 22.65 -8.46 5.72
CA TYR A 128 23.27 -9.01 4.52
C TYR A 128 22.92 -8.15 3.29
N VAL A 129 23.90 -7.94 2.43
CA VAL A 129 23.74 -7.34 1.11
C VAL A 129 24.23 -8.36 0.08
N ASP A 130 23.35 -8.72 -0.86
CA ASP A 130 23.63 -9.75 -1.87
C ASP A 130 24.10 -11.11 -1.26
N GLY A 131 23.58 -11.45 -0.08
CA GLY A 131 23.87 -12.68 0.66
C GLY A 131 25.15 -12.63 1.51
N ALA A 132 25.94 -11.56 1.43
CA ALA A 132 27.15 -11.37 2.22
C ALA A 132 26.92 -10.40 3.37
N GLU A 133 27.53 -10.66 4.53
CA GLU A 133 27.46 -9.76 5.68
C GLU A 133 28.11 -8.41 5.34
N SER A 134 27.42 -7.30 5.63
CA SER A 134 27.85 -5.96 5.21
C SER A 134 27.29 -4.86 6.10
N SER A 135 28.11 -3.86 6.43
CA SER A 135 27.68 -2.62 7.10
C SER A 135 26.96 -1.65 6.17
N LYS A 136 26.98 -1.87 4.84
CA LYS A 136 26.47 -0.92 3.84
C LYS A 136 24.98 -0.59 4.06
N ALA A 137 24.18 -1.58 4.46
CA ALA A 137 22.76 -1.36 4.72
C ALA A 137 22.52 -0.44 5.92
N GLU A 138 23.31 -0.60 6.99
CA GLU A 138 23.27 0.28 8.17
C GLU A 138 23.68 1.71 7.83
N GLU A 139 24.75 1.88 7.03
CA GLU A 139 25.23 3.18 6.57
C GLU A 139 24.20 3.91 5.71
N VAL A 140 23.59 3.21 4.73
CA VAL A 140 22.61 3.78 3.80
C VAL A 140 21.30 4.12 4.51
N LEU A 141 20.83 3.24 5.40
CA LEU A 141 19.53 3.39 6.08
C LEU A 141 19.63 4.21 7.37
N ALA A 142 20.78 4.82 7.67
CA ALA A 142 20.98 5.63 8.88
C ALA A 142 20.01 6.81 9.01
N LYS A 143 19.49 7.33 7.88
CA LYS A 143 18.48 8.40 7.84
C LYS A 143 17.05 7.90 7.59
N ALA A 144 16.86 6.59 7.47
CA ALA A 144 15.52 6.00 7.33
C ALA A 144 14.79 6.00 8.68
N HIS A 145 13.46 5.88 8.64
CA HIS A 145 12.66 5.67 9.83
C HIS A 145 12.70 4.21 10.26
N VAL A 146 13.56 3.87 11.21
CA VAL A 146 13.62 2.51 11.78
C VAL A 146 12.63 2.41 12.95
N VAL A 147 11.65 1.52 12.83
CA VAL A 147 10.61 1.28 13.83
C VAL A 147 10.63 -0.16 14.32
N ASP A 148 10.19 -0.40 15.55
CA ASP A 148 10.19 -1.72 16.20
C ASP A 148 8.87 -2.49 16.02
N SER A 149 7.81 -1.84 15.51
CA SER A 149 6.48 -2.41 15.35
C SER A 149 5.78 -1.97 14.06
N GLU A 150 4.80 -2.77 13.63
CA GLU A 150 4.00 -2.50 12.43
C GLU A 150 3.06 -1.30 12.64
N GLU A 151 2.61 -1.05 13.87
CA GLU A 151 1.74 0.07 14.24
C GLU A 151 2.46 1.41 14.09
N LYS A 152 3.73 1.51 14.52
CA LYS A 152 4.55 2.71 14.30
C LYS A 152 4.83 2.95 12.82
N ALA A 153 4.98 1.89 12.03
CA ALA A 153 5.11 2.01 10.57
C ALA A 153 3.84 2.64 9.98
N VAL A 154 2.67 2.14 10.37
CA VAL A 154 1.37 2.71 9.98
C VAL A 154 1.25 4.18 10.37
N GLU A 155 1.59 4.55 11.61
CA GLU A 155 1.52 5.93 12.09
C GLU A 155 2.37 6.89 11.25
N LEU A 156 3.54 6.46 10.78
CA LEU A 156 4.39 7.24 9.88
C LEU A 156 3.78 7.35 8.49
N LEU A 157 3.30 6.23 7.94
CA LEU A 157 2.73 6.18 6.59
C LEU A 157 1.42 6.99 6.49
N LYS A 158 0.62 7.04 7.56
CA LYS A 158 -0.59 7.89 7.64
C LYS A 158 -0.29 9.39 7.63
N ARG A 159 0.95 9.81 7.85
CA ARG A 159 1.36 11.23 7.75
C ARG A 159 1.71 11.65 6.32
N LEU A 160 1.79 10.69 5.39
CA LEU A 160 1.95 11.01 3.99
C LEU A 160 0.72 11.79 3.54
N ASP A 161 0.94 12.90 2.85
CA ASP A 161 -0.14 13.54 2.11
C ASP A 161 -0.44 12.65 0.90
N ALA A 162 -1.31 11.66 1.09
CA ALA A 162 -1.77 10.70 0.09
C ALA A 162 -2.80 11.34 -0.85
N GLU A 163 -3.03 10.79 -2.03
CA GLU A 163 -4.06 11.29 -2.93
C GLU A 163 -5.47 10.96 -2.44
N VAL A 164 -5.65 9.74 -1.93
CA VAL A 164 -6.88 9.25 -1.31
C VAL A 164 -6.56 8.75 0.10
N VAL A 165 -7.31 9.22 1.09
CA VAL A 165 -7.22 8.78 2.49
C VAL A 165 -8.55 8.15 2.86
N VAL A 166 -8.50 7.00 3.53
CA VAL A 166 -9.69 6.28 3.98
C VAL A 166 -9.57 6.02 5.48
N GLU A 167 -10.67 6.23 6.19
CA GLU A 167 -10.81 5.89 7.60
C GLU A 167 -12.10 5.09 7.79
N SER A 168 -12.11 4.18 8.75
CA SER A 168 -13.31 3.45 9.13
C SER A 168 -13.32 3.09 10.60
N ASP A 169 -14.51 2.79 11.14
CA ASP A 169 -14.67 2.18 12.46
C ASP A 169 -14.40 0.67 12.48
N ASP A 170 -14.05 0.07 11.34
CA ASP A 170 -13.52 -1.28 11.25
C ASP A 170 -12.09 -1.36 11.82
N SER A 171 -11.94 -2.19 12.84
CA SER A 171 -10.63 -2.47 13.44
C SER A 171 -9.99 -3.76 12.92
N GLU A 172 -10.73 -4.63 12.23
CA GLU A 172 -10.28 -5.96 11.81
C GLU A 172 -9.79 -6.03 10.36
N GLY A 173 -9.99 -4.98 9.55
CA GLY A 173 -9.51 -4.89 8.16
C GLY A 173 -10.40 -5.66 7.17
N ASN A 174 -11.69 -5.70 7.47
CA ASN A 174 -12.77 -6.17 6.62
C ASN A 174 -13.21 -5.12 5.59
N VAL A 175 -12.98 -3.83 5.82
CA VAL A 175 -13.20 -2.79 4.81
C VAL A 175 -11.96 -2.72 3.91
N LEU A 176 -12.14 -3.03 2.63
CA LEU A 176 -11.09 -2.97 1.62
C LEU A 176 -11.40 -1.86 0.63
N THR A 177 -10.38 -1.09 0.23
CA THR A 177 -10.51 -0.01 -0.75
C THR A 177 -9.53 -0.17 -1.91
N HIS A 178 -9.98 0.21 -3.10
CA HIS A 178 -9.19 0.28 -4.32
C HIS A 178 -9.46 1.63 -4.99
N ALA A 179 -8.43 2.46 -5.11
CA ALA A 179 -8.52 3.74 -5.80
C ALA A 179 -7.81 3.71 -7.17
N ARG A 180 -8.39 4.36 -8.18
CA ARG A 180 -7.81 4.53 -9.52
C ARG A 180 -8.00 5.96 -10.01
N ARG A 181 -7.08 6.41 -10.86
CA ARG A 181 -7.15 7.68 -11.57
C ARG A 181 -7.28 7.43 -13.07
N ASP A 182 -8.33 8.00 -13.67
CA ASP A 182 -8.54 8.01 -15.11
C ASP A 182 -8.74 9.46 -15.60
N GLY A 183 -7.64 10.08 -16.03
CA GLY A 183 -7.61 11.52 -16.31
C GLY A 183 -7.92 12.34 -15.06
N ASP A 184 -8.98 13.14 -15.13
CA ASP A 184 -9.49 13.97 -14.03
C ASP A 184 -10.52 13.24 -13.16
N THR A 185 -10.81 11.98 -13.46
CA THR A 185 -11.76 11.15 -12.70
C THR A 185 -11.04 10.29 -11.67
N LEU A 186 -11.55 10.30 -10.45
CA LEU A 186 -11.18 9.31 -9.42
C LEU A 186 -12.26 8.24 -9.30
N ILE A 187 -11.83 7.00 -9.35
CA ILE A 187 -12.67 5.82 -9.16
C ILE A 187 -12.24 5.20 -7.84
N ILE A 188 -13.13 5.19 -6.86
CA ILE A 188 -12.87 4.60 -5.54
C ILE A 188 -13.89 3.51 -5.31
N PHE A 189 -13.41 2.28 -5.23
CA PHE A 189 -14.23 1.11 -4.93
C PHE A 189 -13.94 0.68 -3.50
N THR A 190 -14.99 0.52 -2.68
CA THR A 190 -14.87 0.09 -1.29
C THR A 190 -15.85 -1.04 -0.99
N VAL A 191 -15.41 -2.05 -0.26
CA VAL A 191 -16.21 -3.23 0.07
C VAL A 191 -16.03 -3.64 1.52
N ASN A 192 -17.13 -4.03 2.15
CA ASN A 192 -17.12 -4.69 3.44
C ASN A 192 -17.19 -6.21 3.23
N VAL A 193 -16.12 -6.95 3.58
CA VAL A 193 -16.10 -8.41 3.47
C VAL A 193 -16.64 -9.13 4.71
N ASP A 194 -16.99 -8.41 5.78
CA ASP A 194 -17.67 -8.96 6.94
C ASP A 194 -19.11 -9.35 6.57
N ARG A 195 -19.56 -10.49 7.09
CA ARG A 195 -20.88 -11.08 6.84
C ARG A 195 -21.92 -10.72 7.90
N ALA A 196 -21.51 -10.12 9.01
CA ALA A 196 -22.33 -9.82 10.17
C ALA A 196 -22.36 -8.33 10.48
N ASN A 197 -21.24 -7.62 10.37
CA ASN A 197 -21.12 -6.25 10.84
C ASN A 197 -21.19 -5.22 9.71
N SER A 198 -21.63 -4.01 10.04
CA SER A 198 -21.59 -2.84 9.15
C SER A 198 -20.55 -1.85 9.66
N TYR A 199 -19.96 -1.07 8.76
CA TYR A 199 -18.92 -0.11 9.10
C TYR A 199 -19.21 1.26 8.49
N ASN A 200 -18.89 2.30 9.24
CA ASN A 200 -18.84 3.67 8.73
C ASN A 200 -17.46 3.89 8.10
N VAL A 201 -17.46 4.49 6.92
CA VAL A 201 -16.25 4.74 6.13
C VAL A 201 -16.25 6.21 5.73
N LYS A 202 -15.14 6.88 5.98
CA LYS A 202 -14.85 8.24 5.56
C LYS A 202 -13.77 8.19 4.49
N ILE A 203 -13.99 8.87 3.37
CA ILE A 203 -13.06 8.93 2.24
C ILE A 203 -12.75 10.40 1.96
N GLU A 204 -11.47 10.71 1.86
CA GLU A 204 -10.97 12.04 1.50
C GLU A 204 -10.10 11.94 0.24
N ALA A 205 -10.43 12.71 -0.79
CA ALA A 205 -9.68 12.76 -2.03
C ALA A 205 -9.13 14.17 -2.27
N ARG A 206 -7.86 14.28 -2.63
CA ARG A 206 -7.24 15.57 -2.95
C ARG A 206 -7.82 16.16 -4.24
N GLY A 207 -8.33 17.38 -4.14
CA GLY A 207 -9.01 18.08 -5.22
C GLY A 207 -10.49 18.32 -4.92
N SER A 208 -11.14 19.07 -5.81
CA SER A 208 -12.57 19.34 -5.75
C SER A 208 -13.28 18.48 -6.80
N TYR A 209 -14.13 17.56 -6.34
CA TYR A 209 -14.85 16.62 -7.21
C TYR A 209 -16.35 16.71 -6.95
N ARG A 210 -17.12 16.48 -8.02
CA ARG A 210 -18.52 16.06 -7.89
C ARG A 210 -18.52 14.55 -7.66
N ILE A 211 -19.30 14.09 -6.68
CA ILE A 211 -19.31 12.68 -6.30
C ILE A 211 -20.53 12.00 -6.92
N GLU A 212 -20.31 10.83 -7.50
CA GLU A 212 -21.36 9.96 -8.02
C GLU A 212 -21.24 8.58 -7.39
N LEU A 213 -22.37 7.99 -7.00
CA LEU A 213 -22.45 6.60 -6.59
C LEU A 213 -22.92 5.76 -7.78
N TRP A 214 -22.09 4.80 -8.17
CA TRP A 214 -22.34 3.93 -9.31
C TRP A 214 -22.81 2.57 -8.78
N ASN A 215 -24.03 2.15 -9.12
CA ASN A 215 -24.56 0.86 -8.70
C ASN A 215 -24.23 -0.20 -9.75
N PRO A 216 -23.23 -1.09 -9.52
CA PRO A 216 -22.87 -2.12 -10.50
C PRO A 216 -23.98 -3.16 -10.74
N LEU A 217 -24.93 -3.38 -9.81
CA LEU A 217 -26.05 -4.30 -10.04
C LEU A 217 -27.03 -3.74 -11.07
N THR A 218 -27.41 -2.48 -10.93
CA THR A 218 -28.46 -1.86 -11.76
C THR A 218 -27.90 -1.09 -12.96
N GLY A 219 -26.64 -0.64 -12.88
CA GLY A 219 -26.06 0.34 -13.80
C GLY A 219 -26.52 1.78 -13.56
N GLY A 220 -27.28 2.03 -12.48
CA GLY A 220 -27.72 3.36 -12.10
C GLY A 220 -26.56 4.20 -11.57
N ILE A 221 -26.59 5.50 -11.87
CA ILE A 221 -25.66 6.50 -11.38
C ILE A 221 -26.50 7.57 -10.69
N GLU A 222 -26.12 7.93 -9.47
CA GLU A 222 -26.76 9.01 -8.72
C GLU A 222 -25.71 9.93 -8.10
N GLU A 223 -26.07 11.21 -7.95
CA GLU A 223 -25.22 12.17 -7.26
C GLU A 223 -25.17 11.83 -5.77
N TYR A 224 -23.97 11.89 -5.18
CA TYR A 224 -23.74 11.56 -3.79
C TYR A 224 -23.28 12.80 -3.01
N PRO A 225 -23.78 13.02 -1.78
CA PRO A 225 -23.37 14.16 -0.98
C PRO A 225 -21.89 14.06 -0.58
N GLY A 226 -21.25 15.22 -0.49
CA GLY A 226 -19.94 15.37 0.10
C GLY A 226 -19.60 16.83 0.33
N GLU A 227 -18.48 17.04 0.99
CA GLU A 227 -18.01 18.35 1.41
C GLU A 227 -16.66 18.65 0.75
N TYR A 228 -16.34 19.92 0.58
CA TYR A 228 -15.02 20.35 0.13
C TYR A 228 -14.40 21.25 1.19
N GLU A 229 -13.31 20.78 1.80
CA GLU A 229 -12.59 21.51 2.84
C GLU A 229 -11.09 21.29 2.68
N ASN A 230 -10.28 22.32 2.96
CA ASN A 230 -8.82 22.21 3.02
C ASN A 230 -8.17 21.56 1.78
N GLY A 231 -8.73 21.80 0.59
CA GLY A 231 -8.20 21.26 -0.67
C GLY A 231 -8.62 19.82 -0.98
N ARG A 232 -9.51 19.22 -0.19
CA ARG A 232 -9.96 17.83 -0.32
C ARG A 232 -11.48 17.75 -0.42
N THR A 233 -11.95 16.80 -1.22
CA THR A 233 -13.36 16.36 -1.25
C THR A 233 -13.53 15.24 -0.23
N LEU A 234 -14.48 15.41 0.68
CA LEU A 234 -14.86 14.47 1.72
C LEU A 234 -16.18 13.79 1.37
N LEU A 235 -16.28 12.50 1.66
CA LEU A 235 -17.56 11.82 1.72
C LEU A 235 -17.57 10.82 2.87
N GLU A 236 -18.75 10.62 3.45
CA GLU A 236 -19.00 9.61 4.47
C GLU A 236 -20.05 8.64 3.95
N THR A 237 -19.86 7.35 4.23
CA THR A 237 -20.77 6.31 3.80
C THR A 237 -20.80 5.18 4.81
N LYS A 238 -21.87 4.39 4.77
CA LYS A 238 -21.99 3.15 5.55
C LYS A 238 -21.99 1.96 4.61
N LEU A 239 -21.17 0.96 4.93
CA LEU A 239 -21.16 -0.34 4.26
C LEU A 239 -21.83 -1.38 5.15
N ARG A 240 -22.96 -1.92 4.67
CA ARG A 240 -23.64 -3.08 5.26
C ARG A 240 -22.80 -4.34 5.09
N PRO A 241 -23.13 -5.45 5.77
CA PRO A 241 -22.41 -6.70 5.57
C PRO A 241 -22.45 -7.09 4.10
N VAL A 242 -21.30 -7.51 3.56
CA VAL A 242 -21.08 -7.89 2.15
C VAL A 242 -21.45 -6.81 1.10
N GLU A 243 -21.60 -5.55 1.51
CA GLU A 243 -21.89 -4.44 0.60
C GLU A 243 -20.62 -3.87 -0.03
N SER A 244 -20.72 -3.47 -1.30
CA SER A 244 -19.70 -2.66 -1.98
C SER A 244 -20.31 -1.41 -2.60
N LYS A 245 -19.47 -0.39 -2.75
CA LYS A 245 -19.77 0.91 -3.35
C LYS A 245 -18.63 1.33 -4.25
#